data_AF-A0A9N9EX99-F1
#
_entry.id   AF-A0A9N9EX99-F1
#
_cell.length_a   1.000
_cell.length_b   1.000
_cell.length_c   1.000
_cell.angle_alpha   90.00
_cell.angle_beta   90.00
_cell.angle_gamma   90.00
#
_symmetry.space_group_name_H-M   'P 1'
#
loop_
_entity.id
_entity.type
_entity.pdbx_description
1 polymer ?
#
loop_
_entity_poly.entity_id
_entity_poly.type
_entity_poly.pdbx_seq_one_letter_code
_entity_poly.pdbx_strand_id
1 'polypeptide(L)' 'PVTLPGSNITIDRSTITTHLLSDSTDPFNRKPLSIDQVIPNVEMKERITAYKLERKQKKSQ' A
#
# COMPACT_ATOMS: atom_id res chain seq x y z
N PRO A 1 -1.45 0.62 -3.23
CA PRO A 1 -0.27 0.13 -2.46
C PRO A 1 0.70 1.30 -2.23
N VAL A 2 1.16 1.46 -0.99
CA VAL A 2 2.14 2.44 -0.54
C VAL A 2 3.18 1.70 0.30
N THR A 3 4.45 2.06 0.14
CA THR A 3 5.56 1.51 0.90
C THR A 3 5.86 2.42 2.08
N LEU A 4 5.93 1.83 3.27
CA LEU A 4 6.32 2.51 4.50
C LEU A 4 7.86 2.59 4.54
N PRO A 5 8.48 3.79 4.61
CA PRO A 5 9.95 3.92 4.53
C PRO A 5 10.67 3.30 5.73
N GLY A 6 10.04 3.27 6.91
CA GLY A 6 10.64 2.74 8.13
C GLY A 6 10.67 1.20 8.19
N SER A 7 9.61 0.55 7.71
CA SER A 7 9.46 -0.91 7.77
C SER A 7 9.72 -1.60 6.41
N ASN A 8 9.82 -0.83 5.32
CA ASN A 8 9.84 -1.31 3.92
C ASN A 8 8.64 -2.21 3.56
N ILE A 9 7.53 -2.06 4.28
CA ILE A 9 6.32 -2.87 4.08
C ILE A 9 5.40 -2.14 3.11
N THR A 10 4.84 -2.87 2.16
CA THR A 10 3.79 -2.35 1.29
C THR A 10 2.41 -2.61 1.90
N ILE A 11 1.66 -1.53 2.14
CA ILE A 11 0.29 -1.55 2.67
C ILE A 11 -0.64 -0.79 1.73
N ASP A 12 -1.96 -0.92 1.89
CA ASP A 12 -2.88 -0.06 1.14
C ASP A 12 -2.92 1.37 1.69
N ARG A 13 -3.11 2.35 0.78
CA ARG A 13 -3.17 3.77 1.13
C ARG A 13 -4.32 4.06 2.10
N SER A 14 -5.49 3.45 1.88
CA SER A 14 -6.65 3.65 2.75
C SER A 14 -6.39 3.14 4.16
N THR A 15 -5.76 1.96 4.29
CA THR A 15 -5.44 1.34 5.58
C THR A 15 -4.47 2.21 6.40
N ILE A 16 -3.37 2.67 5.81
CA ILE A 16 -2.42 3.52 6.53
C ILE A 16 -3.02 4.90 6.84
N THR A 17 -3.88 5.44 5.97
CA THR A 17 -4.54 6.74 6.23
C THR A 17 -5.44 6.64 7.45
N THR A 18 -6.28 5.60 7.55
CA THR A 18 -7.14 5.38 8.73
C THR A 18 -6.32 5.19 10.01
N HIS A 19 -5.20 4.47 9.92
CA HIS A 19 -4.30 4.30 11.06
C HIS A 19 -3.73 5.65 11.50
N LEU A 20 -3.14 6.42 10.59
CA LEU A 20 -2.54 7.74 10.87
C LEU A 20 -3.53 8.80 11.35
N LEU A 21 -4.82 8.67 11.00
CA LEU A 21 -5.92 9.49 11.53
C LEU A 21 -6.19 9.21 13.01
N SER A 22 -5.93 7.99 13.48
CA SER A 22 -6.13 7.60 14.88
C SER A 22 -4.84 7.72 15.68
N ASP A 23 -3.73 7.27 15.10
CA ASP A 23 -2.41 7.18 15.72
C ASP A 23 -1.34 7.43 14.65
N SER A 24 -0.56 8.50 14.81
CA SER A 24 0.46 8.92 13.83
C SER A 24 1.76 8.09 13.94
N THR A 25 1.64 6.77 14.07
CA THR A 25 2.76 5.84 14.10
C THR A 25 2.64 4.79 13.00
N ASP A 26 3.74 4.09 12.73
CA ASP A 26 3.76 2.94 11.83
C ASP A 26 3.21 1.70 12.56
N PRO A 27 2.28 0.95 11.95
CA PRO A 27 1.62 -0.17 12.61
C PRO A 27 2.53 -1.37 12.90
N PHE A 28 3.73 -1.43 12.32
CA PHE A 28 4.66 -2.56 12.45
C PHE A 28 5.82 -2.27 13.40
N ASN A 29 6.41 -1.08 13.33
CA ASN A 29 7.57 -0.72 14.13
C ASN A 29 7.29 0.37 15.18
N ARG A 30 6.06 0.90 15.23
CA ARG A 30 5.60 1.96 16.15
C ARG A 30 6.45 3.24 16.10
N LYS A 31 7.21 3.46 15.04
CA LYS A 31 7.93 4.71 14.84
C LYS A 31 6.93 5.79 14.42
N PRO A 32 7.15 7.06 14.81
CA PRO A 32 6.34 8.16 14.32
C PRO A 32 6.45 8.21 12.79
N LEU A 33 5.31 8.21 12.13
CA LEU A 33 5.22 8.19 10.68
C LEU A 33 4.14 9.17 10.24
N SER A 34 4.41 9.91 9.17
CA SER A 34 3.43 10.82 8.56
C SER A 34 2.98 10.31 7.20
N ILE A 35 1.75 10.65 6.82
CA ILE A 35 1.18 10.24 5.53
C ILE A 35 1.98 10.81 4.35
N ASP A 36 2.66 11.94 4.53
CA ASP A 36 3.52 12.54 3.52
C ASP A 36 4.80 11.72 3.26
N GLN A 37 5.24 10.94 4.25
CA GLN A 37 6.44 10.10 4.13
C GLN A 37 6.16 8.76 3.45
N VAL A 38 4.90 8.41 3.17
CA VAL A 38 4.57 7.14 2.52
C VAL A 38 4.85 7.23 1.03
N ILE A 39 5.58 6.26 0.48
CA ILE A 39 5.99 6.29 -0.92
C ILE A 39 4.99 5.46 -1.73
N PRO A 40 4.33 6.00 -2.76
CA PRO A 40 3.44 5.21 -3.60
C PRO A 40 4.21 4.12 -4.35
N ASN A 41 3.83 2.86 -4.16
CA ASN A 41 4.46 1.74 -4.85
C ASN A 41 3.79 1.51 -6.21
N VAL A 42 4.30 2.21 -7.23
CA VAL A 42 3.76 2.17 -8.61
C VAL A 42 3.99 0.79 -9.24
N GLU A 43 5.19 0.21 -9.08
CA GLU A 43 5.52 -1.11 -9.63
C GLU A 43 4.54 -2.19 -9.14
N MET A 44 4.26 -2.22 -7.83
CA MET A 44 3.32 -3.20 -7.28
C MET A 44 1.89 -2.94 -7.76
N LYS A 45 1.51 -1.68 -7.96
CA LYS A 45 0.21 -1.32 -8.55
C LYS A 45 0.09 -1.84 -9.98
N GLU A 46 1.14 -1.72 -10.78
CA GLU A 46 1.17 -2.24 -12.16
C GLU A 46 1.05 -3.75 -12.19
N ARG A 47 1.81 -4.47 -11.35
CA ARG A 47 1.73 -5.94 -11.22
C ARG A 47 0.31 -6.40 -10.85
N ILE A 48 -0.34 -5.72 -9.90
CA ILE A 48 -1.72 -6.04 -9.51
C ILE A 48 -2.69 -5.76 -10.67
N THR A 49 -2.47 -4.68 -11.42
CA THR A 49 -3.33 -4.30 -12.55
C THR A 49 -3.21 -5.32 -13.68
N ALA A 50 -1.99 -5.71 -14.04
CA ALA A 50 -1.72 -6.76 -15.03
C ALA A 50 -2.35 -8.10 -14.60
N TYR A 51 -2.16 -8.51 -13.35
CA TYR A 51 -2.77 -9.73 -12.82
C TYR A 51 -4.29 -9.69 -12.87
N LYS A 52 -4.93 -8.57 -12.48
CA LYS A 52 -6.39 -8.42 -12.57
C LYS A 52 -6.88 -8.49 -14.02
N LEU A 53 -6.15 -7.91 -14.97
CA LEU A 53 -6.49 -7.96 -16.39
C LEU A 53 -6.43 -9.39 -16.93
N GLU A 54 -5.32 -10.11 -16.67
CA GLU A 54 -5.17 -11.52 -17.04
C GLU A 54 -6.29 -12.39 -16.45
N ARG A 55 -6.61 -12.20 -15.17
CA ARG A 55 -7.66 -12.98 -14.50
C ARG A 55 -9.05 -12.66 -15.06
N LYS A 56 -9.30 -11.42 -15.48
CA LYS A 56 -10.56 -11.03 -16.13
C LYS A 56 -10.68 -11.69 -17.51
N GLN A 57 -9.61 -11.68 -18.30
CA GLN A 57 -9.58 -12.33 -19.62
C GLN A 57 -9.79 -13.86 -19.51
N LYS A 58 -9.13 -14.52 -18.54
CA LYS A 58 -9.30 -15.95 -18.25
C LYS A 58 -10.70 -16.33 -17.76
N LYS A 59 -11.49 -15.38 -17.27
CA LYS A 59 -12.86 -15.61 -16.78
C LYS A 59 -13.93 -15.35 -17.85
N SER A 60 -13.54 -14.76 -18.98
CA SER A 60 -14.41 -14.44 -20.11
C SER A 60 -14.19 -15.37 -21.32
N GLN A 61 -13.26 -16.35 -21.20
CA GLN A 61 -13.21 -17.55 -22.03
C GLN A 61 -13.86 -18.70 -21.28
#